data_AF-A0A532TCJ0-F1
#
_entry.id   AF-A0A532TCJ0-F1
#
_cell.length_a   1.000
_cell.length_b   1.000
_cell.length_c   1.000
_cell.angle_alpha   90.00
_cell.angle_beta   90.00
_cell.angle_gamma   90.00
#
_symmetry.space_group_name_H-M   'P 1'
#
loop_
_entity.id
_entity.type
_entity.pdbx_description
1 polymer ?
#
loop_
_entity_poly.entity_id
_entity_poly.type
_entity_poly.pdbx_seq_one_letter_code
_entity_poly.pdbx_strand_id
1 'polypeptide(L)'
;MFEELDTLFQSPTIKPSFEKVHVILALFIFEENKDGIGRYRLQKELLIGSGTARSLIKKLNEIINFITVLDDENKKKGHVLTKNGMNFLKRIKQKIPLIEGGDPSELEDIIIKSEGFNPCFCLIRNASNKITNGIEQRDAAIKIGGVGATCLIFNGRDLIFPSQIISENEKDQMRVANTTFNYIVNLFDKKNSQLEENDVVIIGLDENPEKARLAALNAALTIL
;
A
#
# COMPACT_ATOMS: atom_id res chain seq x y z
N MET A 1 -8.28 -14.10 -1.96
CA MET A 1 -7.54 -13.27 -2.94
C MET A 1 -6.03 -13.55 -2.99
N PHE A 2 -5.40 -13.98 -1.89
CA PHE A 2 -3.94 -14.14 -1.79
C PHE A 2 -3.45 -15.60 -1.71
N GLU A 3 -4.29 -16.56 -2.07
CA GLU A 3 -4.00 -18.00 -1.92
C GLU A 3 -2.71 -18.41 -2.64
N GLU A 4 -2.42 -17.81 -3.80
CA GLU A 4 -1.18 -18.10 -4.53
C GLU A 4 0.10 -17.74 -3.75
N LEU A 5 -0.02 -16.84 -2.77
CA LEU A 5 1.10 -16.41 -1.93
C LEU A 5 1.34 -17.33 -0.73
N ASP A 6 0.41 -18.21 -0.36
CA ASP A 6 0.51 -18.99 0.87
C ASP A 6 1.76 -19.90 0.87
N THR A 7 2.12 -20.43 -0.30
CA THR A 7 3.34 -21.22 -0.51
C THR A 7 4.63 -20.45 -0.19
N LEU A 8 4.61 -19.11 -0.30
CA LEU A 8 5.76 -18.28 0.07
C LEU A 8 6.05 -18.37 1.56
N PHE A 9 5.03 -18.49 2.40
CA PHE A 9 5.13 -18.45 3.87
C PHE A 9 5.31 -19.84 4.49
N GLN A 10 5.16 -20.90 3.70
CA GLN A 10 5.45 -22.26 4.13
C GLN A 10 6.97 -22.45 4.28
N SER A 11 7.37 -23.02 5.42
CA SER A 11 8.75 -23.41 5.70
C SER A 11 8.75 -24.53 6.74
N PRO A 12 9.45 -25.65 6.51
CA PRO A 12 9.52 -26.76 7.46
C PRO A 12 10.37 -26.44 8.69
N THR A 13 11.14 -25.35 8.69
CA THR A 13 12.08 -24.99 9.77
C THR A 13 11.79 -23.61 10.35
N ILE A 14 12.01 -22.54 9.59
CA ILE A 14 11.86 -21.16 10.07
C ILE A 14 10.94 -20.41 9.12
N LYS A 15 9.86 -19.83 9.67
CA LYS A 15 8.95 -18.99 8.88
C LYS A 15 9.72 -17.84 8.24
N PRO A 16 9.43 -17.48 6.97
CA PRO A 16 10.06 -16.33 6.34
C PRO A 16 9.90 -15.05 7.17
N SER A 17 10.94 -14.24 7.22
CA SER A 17 11.02 -12.98 7.96
C SER A 17 10.39 -11.78 7.23
N PHE A 18 9.63 -12.04 6.17
CA PHE A 18 8.85 -11.01 5.47
C PHE A 18 7.36 -11.34 5.56
N GLU A 19 6.55 -10.29 5.59
CA GLU A 19 5.08 -10.34 5.56
C GLU A 19 4.51 -10.18 4.13
N LYS A 20 3.21 -10.45 3.97
CA LYS A 20 2.46 -10.28 2.70
C LYS A 20 2.63 -8.90 2.08
N VAL A 21 2.66 -7.84 2.88
CA VAL A 21 2.87 -6.47 2.39
C VAL A 21 4.17 -6.32 1.62
N HIS A 22 5.27 -6.94 2.05
CA HIS A 22 6.55 -6.87 1.33
C HIS A 22 6.47 -7.58 -0.02
N VAL A 23 5.72 -8.68 -0.11
CA VAL A 23 5.50 -9.41 -1.36
C VAL A 23 4.73 -8.54 -2.34
N ILE A 24 3.60 -7.97 -1.91
CA ILE A 24 2.74 -7.14 -2.76
C ILE A 24 3.49 -5.87 -3.18
N LEU A 25 4.13 -5.17 -2.24
CA LEU A 25 4.90 -3.96 -2.53
C LEU A 25 6.05 -4.24 -3.49
N ALA A 26 6.74 -5.37 -3.37
CA ALA A 26 7.78 -5.77 -4.31
C ALA A 26 7.23 -5.85 -5.74
N LEU A 27 6.04 -6.42 -5.95
CA LEU A 27 5.43 -6.51 -7.28
C LEU A 27 5.12 -5.13 -7.87
N PHE A 28 4.59 -4.20 -7.08
CA PHE A 28 4.42 -2.80 -7.51
C PHE A 28 5.76 -2.17 -7.93
N ILE A 29 6.80 -2.34 -7.11
CA ILE A 29 8.15 -1.83 -7.42
C ILE A 29 8.71 -2.45 -8.71
N PHE A 30 8.52 -3.75 -8.94
CA PHE A 30 8.95 -4.40 -10.19
C PHE A 30 8.19 -3.86 -11.41
N GLU A 31 6.91 -3.54 -11.28
CA GLU A 31 6.11 -2.93 -12.37
C GLU A 31 6.59 -1.51 -12.71
N GLU A 32 6.92 -0.72 -11.67
CA GLU A 32 7.47 0.63 -11.80
C GLU A 32 8.87 0.64 -12.44
N ASN A 33 9.62 -0.46 -12.32
CA ASN A 33 11.01 -0.58 -12.77
C ASN A 33 11.17 -1.68 -13.83
N LYS A 34 10.59 -1.45 -15.01
CA LYS A 34 10.61 -2.42 -16.14
C LYS A 34 12.01 -2.77 -16.66
N ASP A 35 12.98 -1.91 -16.42
CA ASP A 35 14.40 -2.15 -16.76
C ASP A 35 15.12 -3.06 -15.77
N GLY A 36 14.43 -3.53 -14.73
CA GLY A 36 14.96 -4.43 -13.72
C GLY A 36 15.35 -3.71 -12.44
N ILE A 37 15.10 -4.38 -11.30
CA ILE A 37 15.56 -3.94 -9.99
C ILE A 37 16.43 -5.01 -9.32
N GLY A 38 17.58 -4.58 -8.80
CA GLY A 38 18.50 -5.43 -8.07
C GLY A 38 18.09 -5.62 -6.61
N ARG A 39 18.53 -6.75 -6.02
CA ARG A 39 18.25 -7.11 -4.62
C ARG A 39 18.55 -6.01 -3.60
N TYR A 40 19.67 -5.30 -3.75
CA TYR A 40 20.08 -4.26 -2.79
C TYR A 40 19.16 -3.04 -2.82
N ARG A 41 18.63 -2.67 -4.00
CA ARG A 41 17.65 -1.60 -4.09
C ARG A 41 16.31 -2.06 -3.52
N LEU A 42 15.84 -3.25 -3.90
CA LEU A 42 14.62 -3.83 -3.35
C LEU A 42 14.66 -3.94 -1.81
N GLN A 43 15.81 -4.30 -1.25
CA GLN A 43 16.02 -4.33 0.21
C GLN A 43 15.73 -2.97 0.88
N LYS A 44 16.22 -1.87 0.29
CA LYS A 44 16.03 -0.52 0.82
C LYS A 44 14.57 -0.08 0.70
N GLU A 45 13.98 -0.28 -0.47
CA GLU A 45 12.57 0.07 -0.74
C GLU A 45 11.57 -0.66 0.17
N LEU A 46 11.92 -1.89 0.59
CA LEU A 46 11.08 -2.72 1.47
C LEU A 46 11.48 -2.66 2.95
N LEU A 47 12.55 -1.94 3.31
CA LEU A 47 13.09 -1.86 4.67
C LEU A 47 13.33 -3.23 5.35
N ILE A 48 13.78 -4.22 4.58
CA ILE A 48 14.06 -5.58 5.07
C ILE A 48 15.55 -5.88 5.17
N GLY A 49 15.92 -6.92 5.92
CA GLY A 49 17.30 -7.41 5.98
C GLY A 49 17.77 -8.04 4.67
N SER A 50 19.10 -8.08 4.45
CA SER A 50 19.71 -8.63 3.23
C SER A 50 19.38 -10.11 2.98
N GLY A 51 19.36 -10.92 4.05
CA GLY A 51 18.94 -12.32 4.01
C GLY A 51 17.47 -12.46 3.65
N THR A 52 16.60 -11.61 4.23
CA THR A 52 15.17 -11.55 3.92
C THR A 52 14.93 -11.21 2.46
N ALA A 53 15.62 -10.18 1.93
CA ALA A 53 15.51 -9.77 0.52
C ALA A 53 15.95 -10.88 -0.44
N ARG A 54 17.05 -11.59 -0.12
CA ARG A 54 17.50 -12.76 -0.90
C ARG A 54 16.44 -13.87 -0.91
N SER A 55 15.86 -14.16 0.25
CA SER A 55 14.83 -15.19 0.40
C SER A 55 13.55 -14.82 -0.37
N LEU A 56 13.09 -13.57 -0.25
CA LEU A 56 11.92 -13.06 -0.96
C LEU A 56 12.08 -13.20 -2.47
N ILE A 57 13.20 -12.71 -3.02
CA ILE A 57 13.51 -12.83 -4.45
C ILE A 57 13.54 -14.29 -4.90
N LYS A 58 14.22 -15.15 -4.14
CA LYS A 58 14.32 -16.57 -4.46
C LYS A 58 12.92 -17.19 -4.56
N LYS A 59 12.06 -16.94 -3.57
CA LYS A 59 10.71 -17.50 -3.56
C LYS A 59 9.82 -16.91 -4.67
N LEU A 60 9.90 -15.61 -4.94
CA LEU A 60 9.17 -14.96 -6.03
C LEU A 60 9.56 -15.51 -7.41
N ASN A 61 10.85 -15.82 -7.61
CA ASN A 61 11.37 -16.33 -8.88
C ASN A 61 11.15 -17.85 -9.01
N GLU A 62 11.66 -18.62 -8.06
CA GLU A 62 11.77 -20.08 -8.19
C GLU A 62 10.53 -20.85 -7.71
N ILE A 63 9.73 -20.30 -6.78
CA ILE A 63 8.58 -21.02 -6.22
C ILE A 63 7.28 -20.65 -6.93
N ILE A 64 6.99 -19.36 -7.05
CA ILE A 64 5.71 -18.91 -7.64
C ILE A 64 5.86 -18.31 -9.05
N ASN A 65 7.08 -18.15 -9.56
CA ASN A 65 7.38 -17.66 -10.90
C ASN A 65 6.72 -16.31 -11.24
N PHE A 66 6.72 -15.37 -10.29
CA PHE A 66 6.16 -14.03 -10.47
C PHE A 66 7.20 -13.03 -10.99
N ILE A 67 8.49 -13.31 -10.79
CA ILE A 67 9.59 -12.51 -11.31
C ILE A 67 10.59 -13.41 -12.06
N THR A 68 11.33 -12.82 -12.99
CA THR A 68 12.45 -13.46 -13.68
C THR A 68 13.64 -12.52 -13.71
N VAL A 69 14.84 -13.07 -13.91
CA VAL A 69 16.03 -12.26 -14.15
C VAL A 69 15.93 -11.63 -15.53
N LEU A 70 16.22 -10.32 -15.60
CA LEU A 70 16.43 -9.64 -16.87
C LEU A 70 17.93 -9.65 -17.17
N ASP A 71 18.33 -10.60 -18.01
CA ASP A 71 19.68 -10.72 -18.53
C ASP A 71 19.74 -10.11 -19.93
N ASP A 72 20.60 -9.11 -20.10
CA ASP A 72 21.00 -8.55 -21.39
C ASP A 72 22.48 -8.91 -21.60
N GLU A 73 22.94 -9.02 -22.85
CA GLU A 73 24.11 -9.78 -23.31
C GLU A 73 25.43 -9.54 -22.56
N ASN A 74 25.53 -8.54 -21.68
CA ASN A 74 26.66 -8.36 -20.75
C ASN A 74 26.33 -7.69 -19.39
N LYS A 75 25.04 -7.56 -18.99
CA LYS A 75 24.65 -6.91 -17.72
C LYS A 75 23.45 -7.60 -17.05
N LYS A 76 23.63 -8.03 -15.80
CA LYS A 76 22.53 -8.43 -14.91
C LYS A 76 21.76 -7.18 -14.48
N LYS A 77 20.66 -6.85 -15.17
CA LYS A 77 19.87 -5.64 -14.88
C LYS A 77 18.95 -5.78 -13.66
N GLY A 78 18.85 -6.98 -13.10
CA GLY A 78 18.06 -7.27 -11.91
C GLY A 78 16.91 -8.19 -12.24
N HIS A 79 15.76 -8.01 -11.60
CA HIS A 79 14.58 -8.84 -11.84
C HIS A 79 13.40 -7.98 -12.29
N VAL A 80 12.53 -8.59 -13.08
CA VAL A 80 11.32 -7.99 -13.66
C VAL A 80 10.14 -8.95 -13.46
N LEU A 81 8.92 -8.43 -13.56
CA LEU A 81 7.72 -9.28 -13.50
C LEU A 81 7.64 -10.24 -14.69
N THR A 82 7.24 -11.48 -14.43
CA THR A 82 6.78 -12.41 -15.46
C THR A 82 5.34 -12.09 -15.87
N LYS A 83 4.82 -12.78 -16.90
CA LYS A 83 3.39 -12.73 -17.23
C LYS A 83 2.49 -13.13 -16.06
N ASN A 84 2.90 -14.12 -15.26
CA ASN A 84 2.14 -14.57 -14.10
C ASN A 84 2.12 -13.49 -13.00
N GLY A 85 3.28 -12.89 -12.71
CA GLY A 85 3.38 -11.78 -11.76
C GLY A 85 2.57 -10.56 -12.20
N MET A 86 2.62 -10.21 -13.49
CA MET A 86 1.81 -9.13 -14.06
C MET A 86 0.30 -9.41 -13.95
N ASN A 87 -0.14 -10.63 -14.25
CA ASN A 87 -1.55 -11.00 -14.14
C ASN A 87 -2.04 -10.94 -12.70
N PHE A 88 -1.24 -11.45 -11.75
CA PHE A 88 -1.55 -11.36 -10.33
C PHE A 88 -1.65 -9.89 -9.88
N LEU A 89 -0.63 -9.09 -10.19
CA LEU A 89 -0.60 -7.68 -9.81
C LEU A 89 -1.75 -6.88 -10.44
N LYS A 90 -2.16 -7.20 -11.68
CA LYS A 90 -3.32 -6.57 -12.31
C LYS A 90 -4.60 -6.74 -11.49
N ARG A 91 -4.84 -7.93 -10.91
CA ARG A 91 -6.00 -8.17 -10.02
C ARG A 91 -5.89 -7.38 -8.73
N ILE A 92 -4.68 -7.25 -8.17
CA ILE A 92 -4.45 -6.40 -7.01
C ILE A 92 -4.74 -4.95 -7.37
N LYS A 93 -4.29 -4.44 -8.52
CA LYS A 93 -4.51 -3.06 -8.96
C LYS A 93 -5.96 -2.73 -9.30
N GLN A 94 -6.79 -3.74 -9.61
CA GLN A 94 -8.23 -3.55 -9.69
C GLN A 94 -8.85 -3.20 -8.33
N LYS A 95 -8.22 -3.63 -7.23
CA LYS A 95 -8.64 -3.32 -5.86
C LYS A 95 -7.88 -2.15 -5.26
N ILE A 96 -6.57 -2.05 -5.51
CA ILE A 96 -5.70 -0.96 -5.09
C ILE A 96 -5.13 -0.26 -6.33
N PRO A 97 -5.89 0.64 -6.96
CA PRO A 97 -5.45 1.34 -8.18
C PRO A 97 -4.27 2.28 -7.92
N LEU A 98 -4.12 2.80 -6.69
CA LEU A 98 -3.17 3.85 -6.38
C LEU A 98 -2.45 3.61 -5.05
N ILE A 99 -1.13 3.80 -5.08
CA ILE A 99 -0.27 3.97 -3.90
C ILE A 99 0.65 5.15 -4.20
N GLU A 100 0.51 6.26 -3.49
CA GLU A 100 1.20 7.52 -3.84
C GLU A 100 1.61 8.30 -2.59
N GLY A 101 2.75 8.99 -2.65
CA GLY A 101 3.15 9.93 -1.60
C GLY A 101 2.29 11.19 -1.61
N GLY A 102 2.19 11.85 -0.46
CA GLY A 102 1.47 13.12 -0.32
C GLY A 102 2.34 14.23 0.26
N ASP A 103 1.82 15.44 0.20
CA ASP A 103 2.35 16.59 0.92
C ASP A 103 1.70 16.64 2.31
N PRO A 104 2.46 16.49 3.41
CA PRO A 104 1.89 16.54 4.76
C PRO A 104 1.25 17.88 5.12
N SER A 105 1.66 19.00 4.49
CA SER A 105 1.12 20.33 4.78
C SER A 105 -0.32 20.52 4.31
N GLU A 106 -0.77 19.70 3.37
CA GLU A 106 -2.13 19.71 2.84
C GLU A 106 -3.09 18.83 3.65
N LEU A 107 -2.60 18.15 4.70
CA LEU A 107 -3.35 17.12 5.46
C LEU A 107 -3.46 17.40 6.96
N GLU A 108 -3.16 18.63 7.41
CA GLU A 108 -3.05 18.98 8.84
C GLU A 108 -4.32 18.70 9.66
N ASP A 109 -5.48 18.65 9.02
CA ASP A 109 -6.77 18.34 9.65
C ASP A 109 -7.02 16.83 9.86
N ILE A 110 -6.25 15.96 9.21
CA ILE A 110 -6.47 14.50 9.22
C ILE A 110 -5.27 13.65 9.63
N ILE A 111 -4.11 14.26 9.83
CA ILE A 111 -2.90 13.58 10.35
C ILE A 111 -2.46 14.18 11.68
N ILE A 112 -1.84 13.36 12.53
CA ILE A 112 -1.44 13.75 13.89
C ILE A 112 -0.30 14.78 13.88
N LYS A 113 0.57 14.75 12.86
CA LYS A 113 1.73 15.64 12.76
C LYS A 113 2.16 15.78 11.29
N SER A 114 2.22 17.02 10.79
CA SER A 114 2.63 17.33 9.42
C SER A 114 4.14 17.51 9.29
N GLU A 115 4.77 18.21 10.24
CA GLU A 115 6.20 18.53 10.17
C GLU A 115 7.09 17.29 10.39
N GLY A 116 7.92 16.96 9.40
CA GLY A 116 8.89 15.86 9.46
C GLY A 116 8.32 14.47 9.16
N PHE A 117 7.03 14.38 8.81
CA PHE A 117 6.37 13.12 8.46
C PHE A 117 6.01 13.08 6.97
N ASN A 118 5.94 11.87 6.43
CA ASN A 118 5.60 11.60 5.05
C ASN A 118 4.30 10.80 5.01
N PRO A 119 3.22 11.34 4.42
CA PRO A 119 2.00 10.58 4.20
C PRO A 119 2.14 9.73 2.92
N CYS A 120 1.57 8.53 2.94
CA CYS A 120 1.37 7.72 1.75
C CYS A 120 -0.10 7.31 1.64
N PHE A 121 -0.72 7.65 0.53
CA PHE A 121 -2.07 7.26 0.18
C PHE A 121 -2.10 5.87 -0.42
N CYS A 122 -3.12 5.09 -0.03
CA CYS A 122 -3.52 3.86 -0.68
C CYS A 122 -5.04 3.94 -0.92
N LEU A 123 -5.44 3.98 -2.19
CA LEU A 123 -6.86 3.97 -2.58
C LEU A 123 -7.32 2.53 -2.74
N ILE A 124 -8.46 2.17 -2.13
CA ILE A 124 -9.07 0.84 -2.21
C ILE A 124 -10.48 0.95 -2.78
N ARG A 125 -10.75 0.18 -3.84
CA ARG A 125 -12.03 0.20 -4.56
C ARG A 125 -13.13 -0.53 -3.80
N ASN A 126 -14.28 0.12 -3.62
CA ASN A 126 -15.52 -0.47 -3.12
C ASN A 126 -15.30 -1.33 -1.86
N ALA A 127 -14.75 -0.73 -0.80
CA ALA A 127 -14.35 -1.42 0.42
C ALA A 127 -14.88 -0.76 1.71
N SER A 128 -15.74 0.26 1.59
CA SER A 128 -16.32 0.98 2.74
C SER A 128 -17.00 0.04 3.74
N ASN A 129 -17.70 -0.98 3.25
CA ASN A 129 -18.40 -1.97 4.06
C ASN A 129 -17.50 -2.89 4.92
N LYS A 130 -16.19 -2.90 4.66
CA LYS A 130 -15.20 -3.64 5.44
C LYS A 130 -14.51 -2.78 6.51
N ILE A 131 -14.80 -1.49 6.55
CA ILE A 131 -14.29 -0.57 7.57
C ILE A 131 -15.38 -0.29 8.59
N THR A 132 -15.00 -0.41 9.87
CA THR A 132 -15.85 -0.08 11.00
C THR A 132 -15.51 1.30 11.56
N ASN A 133 -14.31 1.46 12.10
CA ASN A 133 -13.81 2.69 12.73
C ASN A 133 -12.34 2.99 12.41
N GLY A 134 -11.72 2.21 11.52
CA GLY A 134 -10.33 2.40 11.10
C GLY A 134 -9.25 1.95 12.11
N ILE A 135 -9.63 1.45 13.30
CA ILE A 135 -8.67 1.05 14.34
C ILE A 135 -7.83 -0.15 13.89
N GLU A 136 -8.45 -1.16 13.26
CA GLU A 136 -7.73 -2.34 12.75
C GLU A 136 -6.67 -1.96 11.71
N GLN A 137 -6.98 -1.00 10.85
CA GLN A 137 -6.07 -0.49 9.82
C GLN A 137 -4.91 0.29 10.44
N ARG A 138 -5.19 1.15 11.42
CA ARG A 138 -4.15 1.86 12.18
C ARG A 138 -3.22 0.89 12.88
N ASP A 139 -3.76 -0.10 13.59
CA ASP A 139 -2.97 -1.07 14.34
C ASP A 139 -2.15 -1.96 13.38
N ALA A 140 -2.68 -2.29 12.19
CA ALA A 140 -1.92 -2.97 11.14
C ALA A 140 -0.77 -2.12 10.59
N ALA A 141 -0.96 -0.81 10.41
CA ALA A 141 0.12 0.11 10.03
C ALA A 141 1.22 0.18 11.11
N ILE A 142 0.84 0.25 12.38
CA ILE A 142 1.79 0.23 13.51
C ILE A 142 2.55 -1.10 13.56
N LYS A 143 1.87 -2.23 13.31
CA LYS A 143 2.49 -3.56 13.33
C LYS A 143 3.63 -3.73 12.31
N ILE A 144 3.57 -3.03 11.17
CA ILE A 144 4.67 -3.03 10.18
C ILE A 144 5.73 -1.95 10.46
N GLY A 145 5.62 -1.27 11.60
CA GLY A 145 6.62 -0.32 12.11
C GLY A 145 6.40 1.13 11.71
N GLY A 146 5.28 1.46 11.06
CA GLY A 146 4.85 2.85 10.81
C GLY A 146 4.27 3.51 12.05
N VAL A 147 4.03 4.82 11.99
CA VAL A 147 3.46 5.59 13.10
C VAL A 147 1.96 5.35 13.26
N GLY A 148 1.27 5.10 12.14
CA GLY A 148 -0.15 4.79 12.11
C GLY A 148 -0.74 4.89 10.71
N ALA A 149 -2.06 4.81 10.64
CA ALA A 149 -2.81 5.11 9.43
C ALA A 149 -4.15 5.78 9.76
N THR A 150 -4.56 6.72 8.92
CA THR A 150 -5.91 7.30 8.91
C THR A 150 -6.72 6.64 7.80
N CYS A 151 -7.99 6.32 8.08
CA CYS A 151 -8.92 5.77 7.09
C CYS A 151 -10.03 6.76 6.82
N LEU A 152 -10.36 6.96 5.55
CA LEU A 152 -11.46 7.78 5.08
C LEU A 152 -12.30 6.99 4.09
N ILE A 153 -13.61 7.25 4.07
CA ILE A 153 -14.56 6.64 3.14
C ILE A 153 -15.08 7.73 2.22
N PHE A 154 -15.12 7.47 0.91
CA PHE A 154 -15.78 8.35 -0.04
C PHE A 154 -17.23 7.93 -0.24
N ASN A 155 -18.17 8.81 0.12
CA ASN A 155 -19.61 8.54 0.03
C ASN A 155 -20.24 9.00 -1.31
N GLY A 156 -19.42 9.28 -2.33
CA GLY A 156 -19.84 9.83 -3.61
C GLY A 156 -19.85 11.36 -3.67
N ARG A 157 -19.71 12.04 -2.53
CA ARG A 157 -19.61 13.51 -2.44
C ARG A 157 -18.42 13.98 -1.60
N ASP A 158 -18.28 13.45 -0.40
CA ASP A 158 -17.30 13.88 0.60
C ASP A 158 -16.41 12.70 1.03
N LEU A 159 -15.20 13.00 1.51
CA LEU A 159 -14.42 12.08 2.33
C LEU A 159 -14.84 12.23 3.80
N ILE A 160 -15.19 11.11 4.42
CA ILE A 160 -15.62 11.06 5.82
C ILE A 160 -14.79 10.08 6.63
N PHE A 161 -14.59 10.39 7.91
CA PHE A 161 -14.06 9.42 8.86
C PHE A 161 -15.07 8.28 9.11
N PRO A 162 -14.62 7.03 9.30
CA PRO A 162 -15.50 5.92 9.64
C PRO A 162 -15.97 6.01 11.11
N SER A 163 -17.27 5.99 11.37
CA SER A 163 -17.84 5.86 12.73
C SER A 163 -19.02 4.91 12.74
N GLN A 164 -19.15 4.14 13.83
CA GLN A 164 -20.23 3.19 14.05
C GLN A 164 -21.53 3.83 14.55
N ILE A 165 -21.47 5.05 15.11
CA ILE A 165 -22.58 5.63 15.87
C ILE A 165 -22.62 7.11 15.57
N ILE A 166 -23.46 7.57 14.65
CA ILE A 166 -23.73 9.00 14.50
C ILE A 166 -25.20 9.28 14.15
N SER A 167 -25.77 10.19 14.93
CA SER A 167 -27.03 10.88 14.66
C SER A 167 -26.87 11.85 13.47
N GLU A 168 -27.93 12.14 12.69
CA GLU A 168 -27.81 12.96 11.47
C GLU A 168 -27.11 14.33 11.66
N ASN A 169 -27.10 14.85 12.89
CA ASN A 169 -26.52 16.14 13.26
C ASN A 169 -24.99 16.16 13.42
N GLU A 170 -24.29 15.02 13.53
CA GLU A 170 -22.81 15.00 13.69
C GLU A 170 -22.09 14.60 12.39
N LYS A 171 -22.84 14.38 11.30
CA LYS A 171 -22.28 14.04 9.97
C LYS A 171 -21.34 15.12 9.43
N ASP A 172 -21.58 16.38 9.74
CA ASP A 172 -20.74 17.50 9.29
C ASP A 172 -19.37 17.52 10.00
N GLN A 173 -19.28 17.02 11.23
CA GLN A 173 -18.01 16.95 11.99
C GLN A 173 -17.10 15.80 11.53
N MET A 174 -17.64 14.87 10.74
CA MET A 174 -16.86 13.76 10.17
C MET A 174 -16.25 14.05 8.81
N ARG A 175 -16.62 15.17 8.18
CA ARG A 175 -16.13 15.51 6.85
C ARG A 175 -14.72 16.06 6.94
N VAL A 176 -13.88 15.61 6.03
CA VAL A 176 -12.56 16.20 5.78
C VAL A 176 -12.75 17.64 5.26
N ALA A 177 -11.85 18.55 5.63
CA ALA A 177 -11.92 19.93 5.17
C ALA A 177 -11.87 20.01 3.63
N ASN A 178 -12.59 20.97 3.04
CA ASN A 178 -12.67 21.11 1.59
C ASN A 178 -11.29 21.29 0.92
N THR A 179 -10.34 21.95 1.58
CA THR A 179 -8.96 22.12 1.09
C THR A 179 -8.27 20.76 0.92
N THR A 180 -8.28 19.96 1.98
CA THR A 180 -7.71 18.62 2.05
C THR A 180 -8.41 17.65 1.09
N PHE A 181 -9.74 17.70 1.03
CA PHE A 181 -10.54 16.93 0.07
C PHE A 181 -10.14 17.24 -1.38
N ASN A 182 -10.09 18.53 -1.74
CA ASN A 182 -9.70 18.96 -3.09
C ASN A 182 -8.26 18.56 -3.42
N TYR A 183 -7.34 18.63 -2.45
CA TYR A 183 -5.97 18.15 -2.63
C TYR A 183 -5.94 16.66 -2.99
N ILE A 184 -6.64 15.83 -2.22
CA ILE A 184 -6.70 14.36 -2.44
C ILE A 184 -7.31 14.06 -3.82
N VAL A 185 -8.44 14.67 -4.16
CA VAL A 185 -9.09 14.50 -5.47
C VAL A 185 -8.15 14.88 -6.60
N ASN A 186 -7.51 16.06 -6.53
CA ASN A 186 -6.57 16.51 -7.55
C ASN A 186 -5.36 15.58 -7.69
N LEU A 187 -4.82 15.06 -6.58
CA LEU A 187 -3.73 14.10 -6.58
C LEU A 187 -4.15 12.81 -7.32
N PHE A 188 -5.34 12.32 -7.04
CA PHE A 188 -5.85 11.05 -7.57
C PHE A 188 -6.25 11.16 -9.04
N ASP A 189 -6.84 12.27 -9.44
CA ASP A 189 -7.19 12.58 -10.83
C ASP A 189 -5.95 12.66 -11.72
N LYS A 190 -4.88 13.32 -11.25
CA LYS A 190 -3.57 13.37 -11.95
C LYS A 190 -2.97 11.98 -12.17
N LYS A 191 -3.35 11.00 -11.34
CA LYS A 191 -2.89 9.61 -11.42
C LYS A 191 -3.92 8.70 -12.09
N ASN A 192 -4.96 9.27 -12.73
CA ASN A 192 -6.05 8.55 -13.39
C ASN A 192 -6.73 7.54 -12.46
N SER A 193 -6.92 7.92 -11.21
CA SER A 193 -7.50 7.08 -10.15
C SER A 193 -8.60 7.84 -9.39
N GLN A 194 -9.55 8.41 -10.13
CA GLN A 194 -10.68 9.18 -9.59
C GLN A 194 -11.39 8.40 -8.48
N LEU A 195 -11.84 9.09 -7.42
CA LEU A 195 -12.64 8.47 -6.37
C LEU A 195 -14.01 8.02 -6.88
N GLU A 196 -14.43 6.82 -6.46
CA GLU A 196 -15.76 6.27 -6.71
C GLU A 196 -16.48 6.01 -5.39
N GLU A 197 -17.81 6.11 -5.38
CA GLU A 197 -18.60 5.86 -4.16
C GLU A 197 -18.26 4.48 -3.56
N ASN A 198 -18.12 4.44 -2.23
CA ASN A 198 -17.68 3.28 -1.44
C ASN A 198 -16.18 2.97 -1.48
N ASP A 199 -15.39 3.82 -2.14
CA ASP A 199 -13.95 3.74 -2.03
C ASP A 199 -13.47 4.13 -0.63
N VAL A 200 -12.32 3.55 -0.27
CA VAL A 200 -11.61 3.85 0.96
C VAL A 200 -10.27 4.48 0.60
N VAL A 201 -9.93 5.56 1.30
CA VAL A 201 -8.60 6.17 1.26
C VAL A 201 -7.91 5.88 2.58
N ILE A 202 -6.80 5.14 2.52
CA ILE A 202 -5.94 4.91 3.68
C ILE A 202 -4.69 5.76 3.53
N ILE A 203 -4.32 6.45 4.60
CA ILE A 203 -3.16 7.33 4.66
C ILE A 203 -2.22 6.78 5.72
N GLY A 204 -1.17 6.07 5.29
CA GLY A 204 -0.08 5.66 6.18
C GLY A 204 0.85 6.82 6.45
N LEU A 205 1.42 6.87 7.65
CA LEU A 205 2.29 7.98 8.08
C LEU A 205 3.57 7.46 8.71
N ASP A 206 4.72 8.03 8.33
CA ASP A 206 6.00 7.83 9.01
C ASP A 206 7.02 8.93 8.66
N GLU A 207 8.06 9.11 9.47
CA GLU A 207 9.20 9.99 9.15
C GLU A 207 10.01 9.48 7.95
N ASN A 208 9.97 8.17 7.67
CA ASN A 208 10.57 7.57 6.48
C ASN A 208 9.50 7.27 5.41
N PRO A 209 9.65 7.75 4.16
CA PRO A 209 8.64 7.58 3.12
C PRO A 209 8.42 6.13 2.69
N GLU A 210 9.47 5.29 2.64
CA GLU A 210 9.33 3.86 2.33
C GLU A 210 8.49 3.14 3.39
N LYS A 211 8.64 3.54 4.65
CA LYS A 211 7.89 3.01 5.77
C LYS A 211 6.44 3.49 5.78
N ALA A 212 6.19 4.76 5.46
CA ALA A 212 4.84 5.27 5.26
C ALA A 212 4.10 4.49 4.17
N ARG A 213 4.80 4.15 3.07
CA ARG A 213 4.28 3.31 1.99
C ARG A 213 3.95 1.89 2.46
N LEU A 214 4.82 1.26 3.25
CA LEU A 214 4.54 -0.03 3.88
C LEU A 214 3.35 0.03 4.83
N ALA A 215 3.25 1.08 5.66
CA ALA A 215 2.18 1.29 6.61
C ALA A 215 0.82 1.42 5.90
N ALA A 216 0.74 2.27 4.87
CA ALA A 216 -0.46 2.48 4.07
C ALA A 216 -0.92 1.18 3.40
N LEU A 217 -0.01 0.47 2.74
CA LEU A 217 -0.34 -0.76 2.06
C LEU A 217 -0.71 -1.89 3.04
N ASN A 218 0.00 -2.03 4.16
CA ASN A 218 -0.32 -3.09 5.13
C ASN A 218 -1.70 -2.87 5.75
N ALA A 219 -2.05 -1.62 6.04
CA ALA A 219 -3.39 -1.25 6.46
C ALA A 219 -4.43 -1.59 5.38
N ALA A 220 -4.18 -1.25 4.10
CA ALA A 220 -5.08 -1.60 2.99
C ALA A 220 -5.30 -3.10 2.80
N LEU A 221 -4.27 -3.91 3.01
CA LEU A 221 -4.39 -5.37 2.87
C LEU A 221 -5.32 -6.02 3.91
N THR A 222 -5.68 -5.34 5.00
CA THR A 222 -6.63 -5.86 6.00
C THR A 222 -8.07 -5.91 5.51
N ILE A 223 -8.43 -5.10 4.52
CA ILE A 223 -9.80 -4.97 3.98
C ILE A 223 -9.94 -5.61 2.59
N LEU A 224 -9.03 -6.51 2.23
CA LEU A 224 -8.99 -7.14 0.91
C LEU A 224 -9.39 -8.62 0.92
#